data_AF-F5J3Y9-F1
#
_entry.id   AF-F5J3Y9-F1
#
_cell.length_a   1.000
_cell.length_b   1.000
_cell.length_c   1.000
_cell.angle_alpha   90.00
_cell.angle_beta   90.00
_cell.angle_gamma   90.00
#
_symmetry.space_group_name_H-M   'P 1'
#
loop_
_entity.id
_entity.type
_entity.pdbx_description
1 polymer ?
#
loop_
_entity_poly.entity_id
_entity_poly.type
_entity_poly.pdbx_seq_one_letter_code
_entity_poly.pdbx_strand_id
1 'polypeptide(L)'
;MREKIYFIFVFILFSFSLWGQNSLIEDKKSQTYLQDRYNNEIYVNKRIVKNDFIIEICNNTSDTIYLFDSYLTPELIKSKYIHRYNADVEKCKLSTLPLIPYLSVKLSDVIILGKDKIVKRYKTLYSFTPINPHCEIKLVIPLDVLNNNYKILDFEVKDKGSFDEIFFESINIDQKCSNIIIELAIYQKIDLLVSKEAYYLDSEKFEEQAKSFDVLAINFH
;
A
#
# COMPACT_ATOMS: atom_id res chain seq x y z
N MET A 1 -36.46 -25.08 20.00
CA MET A 1 -35.72 -24.91 18.72
C MET A 1 -35.30 -23.46 18.43
N ARG A 2 -35.94 -22.45 19.06
CA ARG A 2 -35.71 -21.02 18.80
C ARG A 2 -34.47 -20.43 19.50
N GLU A 3 -34.05 -21.00 20.63
CA GLU A 3 -32.90 -20.50 21.43
C GLU A 3 -31.53 -20.88 20.84
N LYS A 4 -31.42 -21.99 20.10
CA LYS A 4 -30.16 -22.40 19.45
C LYS A 4 -29.76 -21.50 18.28
N ILE A 5 -30.72 -20.79 17.67
CA ILE A 5 -30.48 -19.90 16.53
C ILE A 5 -29.84 -18.58 16.98
N TYR A 6 -30.22 -18.06 18.16
CA TYR A 6 -29.62 -16.85 18.71
C TYR A 6 -28.14 -17.04 19.07
N PHE A 7 -27.77 -18.20 19.61
CA PHE A 7 -26.37 -18.50 19.94
C PHE A 7 -25.47 -18.55 18.70
N ILE A 8 -25.95 -19.09 17.58
CA ILE A 8 -25.22 -19.12 16.32
C ILE A 8 -25.06 -17.70 15.75
N PHE A 9 -26.11 -16.86 15.82
CA PHE A 9 -26.06 -15.48 15.33
C PHE A 9 -25.08 -14.61 16.13
N VAL A 10 -25.02 -14.79 17.45
CA VAL A 10 -24.06 -14.08 18.32
C VAL A 10 -22.63 -14.56 18.08
N PHE A 11 -22.41 -15.85 17.82
CA PHE A 11 -21.07 -16.38 17.49
C PHE A 11 -20.57 -15.91 16.11
N ILE A 12 -21.48 -15.77 15.14
CA ILE A 12 -21.17 -15.18 13.83
C ILE A 12 -20.85 -13.69 13.99
N LEU A 13 -21.60 -12.93 14.80
CA LEU A 13 -21.30 -11.52 15.07
C LEU A 13 -19.96 -11.33 15.81
N PHE A 14 -19.61 -12.21 16.75
CA PHE A 14 -18.32 -12.18 17.45
C PHE A 14 -17.13 -12.54 16.55
N SER A 15 -17.33 -13.44 15.58
CA SER A 15 -16.27 -13.78 14.61
C SER A 15 -16.07 -12.69 13.56
N PHE A 16 -17.09 -11.88 13.25
CA PHE A 16 -16.91 -10.66 12.44
C PHE A 16 -16.16 -9.54 13.16
N SER A 17 -16.28 -9.41 14.50
CA SER A 17 -15.47 -8.43 15.26
C SER A 17 -13.99 -8.82 15.42
N LEU A 18 -13.64 -10.08 15.15
CA LEU A 18 -12.26 -10.60 15.17
C LEU A 18 -11.59 -10.59 13.78
N TRP A 19 -12.30 -10.13 12.75
CA TRP A 19 -11.72 -9.64 11.48
C TRP A 19 -11.41 -8.13 11.56
N GLY A 20 -10.95 -7.68 12.74
CA GLY A 20 -10.16 -6.47 12.82
C GLY A 20 -8.94 -6.66 11.93
N GLN A 21 -8.85 -5.87 10.87
CA GLN A 21 -7.68 -5.84 10.00
C GLN A 21 -6.45 -5.66 10.88
N ASN A 22 -5.56 -6.65 10.91
CA ASN A 22 -4.18 -6.41 11.33
C ASN A 22 -3.57 -5.48 10.27
N SER A 23 -3.83 -4.18 10.37
CA SER A 23 -3.23 -3.18 9.50
C SER A 23 -1.74 -3.12 9.84
N LEU A 24 -0.90 -3.04 8.80
CA LEU A 24 0.52 -2.70 9.00
C LEU A 24 0.70 -1.23 9.42
N ILE A 25 -0.40 -0.48 9.52
CA ILE A 25 -0.45 0.92 9.89
C ILE A 25 -0.95 1.03 11.33
N GLU A 26 -0.16 1.67 12.18
CA GLU A 26 -0.56 2.10 13.52
C GLU A 26 -0.76 3.62 13.53
N ASP A 27 -1.99 4.04 13.84
CA ASP A 27 -2.31 5.44 14.05
C ASP A 27 -1.83 5.88 15.45
N LYS A 28 -0.84 6.78 15.49
CA LYS A 28 -0.61 7.58 16.69
C LYS A 28 -1.24 8.95 16.51
N LYS A 29 -2.41 9.14 17.12
CA LYS A 29 -2.90 10.48 17.47
C LYS A 29 -2.04 11.06 18.59
N SER A 30 -0.81 11.43 18.28
CA SER A 30 0.02 12.19 19.21
C SER A 30 0.21 13.58 18.66
N GLN A 31 -0.37 14.58 19.33
CA GLN A 31 0.11 15.96 19.26
C GLN A 31 1.49 16.00 19.93
N THR A 32 2.50 15.45 19.27
CA THR A 32 3.87 15.70 19.69
C THR A 32 4.21 17.08 19.15
N TYR A 33 4.25 18.08 20.03
CA TYR A 33 4.76 19.41 19.72
C TYR A 33 6.24 19.26 19.30
N LEU A 34 6.49 19.02 18.02
CA LEU A 34 7.77 19.33 17.42
C LEU A 34 7.78 20.84 17.22
N GLN A 35 8.11 21.57 18.29
CA GLN A 35 8.62 22.92 18.15
C GLN A 35 9.84 22.88 17.20
N ASP A 36 9.80 23.78 16.22
CA ASP A 36 10.95 24.34 15.50
C ASP A 36 11.32 23.90 14.08
N ARG A 37 10.48 23.16 13.32
CA ARG A 37 10.65 23.09 11.84
C ARG A 37 9.33 23.04 11.09
N TYR A 38 8.68 24.20 10.96
CA TYR A 38 7.63 24.44 9.97
C TYR A 38 8.24 24.60 8.58
N ASN A 39 8.77 23.50 8.04
CA ASN A 39 9.10 23.41 6.63
C ASN A 39 7.97 22.58 6.02
N ASN A 40 7.31 23.10 5.00
CA ASN A 40 6.18 22.48 4.31
C ASN A 40 6.60 21.19 3.58
N GLU A 41 6.95 20.16 4.36
CA GLU A 41 7.68 18.96 3.96
C GLU A 41 7.12 17.72 4.66
N ILE A 42 7.35 16.56 4.06
CA ILE A 42 7.06 15.25 4.65
C ILE A 42 8.38 14.70 5.21
N TYR A 43 8.39 14.33 6.48
CA TYR A 43 9.55 13.70 7.13
C TYR A 43 9.34 12.21 7.29
N VAL A 44 10.44 11.45 7.13
CA VAL A 44 10.45 10.01 7.34
C VAL A 44 11.54 9.64 8.31
N ASN A 45 11.15 8.96 9.39
CA ASN A 45 12.10 8.28 10.27
C ASN A 45 11.96 6.76 10.07
N LYS A 46 13.07 6.05 10.17
CA LYS A 46 13.11 4.59 10.06
C LYS A 46 13.90 4.00 11.21
N ARG A 47 13.46 2.87 11.75
CA ARG A 47 14.21 2.11 12.76
C ARG A 47 13.83 0.63 12.72
N ILE A 48 14.75 -0.21 13.17
CA ILE A 48 14.48 -1.63 13.37
C ILE A 48 14.14 -1.85 14.85
N VAL A 49 13.02 -2.50 15.12
CA VAL A 49 12.62 -2.92 16.47
C VAL A 49 12.33 -4.41 16.44
N LYS A 50 13.19 -5.21 17.10
CA LYS A 50 13.12 -6.67 17.09
C LYS A 50 13.13 -7.22 15.65
N ASN A 51 12.00 -7.74 15.18
CA ASN A 51 11.85 -8.35 13.85
C ASN A 51 11.05 -7.47 12.89
N ASP A 52 10.81 -6.21 13.24
CA ASP A 52 10.01 -5.28 12.44
C ASP A 52 10.84 -4.07 12.02
N PHE A 53 10.67 -3.67 10.76
CA PHE A 53 11.13 -2.40 10.22
C PHE A 53 10.01 -1.38 10.38
N ILE A 54 10.23 -0.39 11.24
CA ILE A 54 9.26 0.67 11.53
C ILE A 54 9.63 1.89 10.70
N ILE A 55 8.65 2.38 9.94
CA ILE A 55 8.70 3.63 9.18
C ILE A 55 7.71 4.59 9.82
N GLU A 56 8.17 5.75 10.25
CA GLU A 56 7.32 6.83 10.76
C GLU A 56 7.25 7.92 9.69
N ILE A 57 6.05 8.22 9.22
CA ILE A 57 5.80 9.26 8.22
C ILE A 57 5.12 10.41 8.94
N CYS A 58 5.78 11.57 8.97
CA CYS A 58 5.30 12.78 9.61
C CYS A 58 4.92 13.80 8.54
N ASN A 59 3.67 14.25 8.54
CA ASN A 59 3.21 15.31 7.65
C ASN A 59 3.43 16.67 8.33
N ASN A 60 4.45 17.44 7.93
CA ASN A 60 4.64 18.82 8.41
C ASN A 60 4.09 19.87 7.44
N THR A 61 3.37 19.46 6.40
CA THR A 61 2.71 20.37 5.46
C THR A 61 1.44 20.99 6.08
N SER A 62 0.90 22.02 5.42
CA SER A 62 -0.34 22.68 5.83
C SER A 62 -1.62 21.90 5.55
N ASP A 63 -1.56 20.87 4.68
CA ASP A 63 -2.72 20.15 4.19
C ASP A 63 -2.63 18.64 4.50
N THR A 64 -3.77 17.95 4.45
CA THR A 64 -3.79 16.49 4.60
C THR A 64 -3.17 15.84 3.38
N ILE A 65 -2.28 14.88 3.61
CA ILE A 65 -1.76 13.99 2.58
C ILE A 65 -2.37 12.59 2.78
N TYR A 66 -2.33 11.77 1.73
CA TYR A 66 -2.96 10.45 1.73
C TYR A 66 -1.94 9.40 1.35
N LEU A 67 -1.65 8.48 2.27
CA LEU A 67 -0.86 7.30 1.98
C LEU A 67 -1.73 6.26 1.26
N PHE A 68 -1.30 5.82 0.09
CA PHE A 68 -1.91 4.67 -0.56
C PHE A 68 -1.55 3.38 0.19
N ASP A 69 -2.54 2.70 0.75
CA ASP A 69 -2.35 1.57 1.65
C ASP A 69 -3.01 0.27 1.19
N SER A 70 -3.54 0.22 -0.03
CA SER A 70 -4.24 -0.96 -0.56
C SER A 70 -3.43 -2.26 -0.50
N TYR A 71 -2.10 -2.19 -0.57
CA TYR A 71 -1.21 -3.36 -0.48
C TYR A 71 -0.57 -3.56 0.91
N LEU A 72 -0.80 -2.64 1.86
CA LEU A 72 -0.21 -2.64 3.20
C LEU A 72 -0.99 -3.54 4.17
N THR A 73 -1.25 -4.77 3.75
CA THR A 73 -1.88 -5.81 4.56
C THR A 73 -0.97 -7.04 4.66
N PRO A 74 -1.06 -7.84 5.74
CA PRO A 74 -0.22 -9.03 5.91
C PRO A 74 -0.32 -10.03 4.74
N GLU A 75 -1.48 -10.11 4.10
CA GLU A 75 -1.73 -10.99 2.94
C GLU A 75 -1.02 -10.48 1.68
N LEU A 76 -1.11 -9.17 1.40
CA LEU A 76 -0.63 -8.59 0.14
C LEU A 76 0.85 -8.21 0.18
N ILE A 77 1.38 -7.86 1.36
CA ILE A 77 2.76 -7.38 1.48
C ILE A 77 3.80 -8.47 1.12
N LYS A 78 3.40 -9.75 1.15
CA LYS A 78 4.24 -10.89 0.77
C LYS A 78 4.10 -11.28 -0.71
N SER A 79 3.21 -10.63 -1.45
CA SER A 79 2.94 -10.93 -2.85
C SER A 79 4.14 -10.65 -3.74
N LYS A 80 4.60 -11.65 -4.52
CA LYS A 80 5.77 -11.50 -5.42
C LYS A 80 5.70 -10.33 -6.41
N TYR A 81 4.52 -9.76 -6.66
CA TYR A 81 4.33 -8.68 -7.64
C TYR A 81 4.62 -7.28 -7.09
N ILE A 82 4.74 -7.15 -5.77
CA ILE A 82 5.25 -5.91 -5.14
C ILE A 82 6.74 -6.02 -4.79
N HIS A 83 7.32 -7.22 -4.91
CA HIS A 83 8.77 -7.46 -4.76
C HIS A 83 9.43 -7.37 -6.12
N ARG A 84 10.12 -6.26 -6.40
CA ARG A 84 10.74 -5.98 -7.70
C ARG A 84 12.26 -5.98 -7.63
N TYR A 85 12.88 -6.16 -8.78
CA TYR A 85 14.32 -6.11 -8.94
C TYR A 85 14.69 -5.26 -10.15
N ASN A 86 15.45 -4.21 -9.89
CA ASN A 86 16.04 -3.40 -10.93
C ASN A 86 17.42 -3.98 -11.26
N ALA A 87 17.54 -4.59 -12.44
CA ALA A 87 18.76 -5.23 -12.90
C ALA A 87 19.88 -4.23 -13.21
N ASP A 88 19.54 -3.02 -13.67
CA ASP A 88 20.52 -2.00 -14.08
C ASP A 88 21.33 -1.46 -12.89
N VAL A 89 20.69 -1.35 -11.72
CA VAL A 89 21.32 -0.83 -10.49
C VAL A 89 21.45 -1.88 -9.39
N GLU A 90 21.11 -3.14 -9.68
CA GLU A 90 21.13 -4.27 -8.75
C GLU A 90 20.37 -4.00 -7.43
N LYS A 91 19.23 -3.31 -7.50
CA LYS A 91 18.43 -2.94 -6.32
C LYS A 91 17.16 -3.75 -6.23
N CYS A 92 16.84 -4.18 -5.02
CA CYS A 92 15.57 -4.82 -4.72
C CYS A 92 14.60 -3.78 -4.17
N LYS A 93 13.33 -3.87 -4.59
CA LYS A 93 12.29 -2.95 -4.21
C LYS A 93 11.12 -3.69 -3.59
N LEU A 94 10.64 -3.19 -2.45
CA LEU A 94 9.27 -3.43 -2.02
C LEU A 94 8.45 -2.23 -2.50
N SER A 95 7.88 -2.36 -3.70
CA SER A 95 7.10 -1.30 -4.34
C SER A 95 5.61 -1.50 -4.08
N THR A 96 5.04 -0.72 -3.18
CA THR A 96 3.58 -0.70 -2.96
C THR A 96 2.89 0.37 -3.81
N LEU A 97 3.53 0.80 -4.90
CA LEU A 97 2.99 1.77 -5.84
C LEU A 97 1.74 1.21 -6.57
N PRO A 98 0.72 2.06 -6.79
CA PRO A 98 -0.57 1.65 -7.35
C PRO A 98 -0.46 1.12 -8.78
N LEU A 99 -0.79 -0.16 -9.03
CA LEU A 99 -0.74 -0.77 -10.36
C LEU A 99 -1.97 -0.48 -11.22
N ILE A 100 -1.98 0.65 -11.94
CA ILE A 100 -3.14 1.29 -12.59
C ILE A 100 -4.07 0.36 -13.36
N PRO A 101 -3.59 -0.50 -14.26
CA PRO A 101 -4.47 -1.43 -14.98
C PRO A 101 -5.29 -2.39 -14.11
N TYR A 102 -4.90 -2.57 -12.85
CA TYR A 102 -5.55 -3.46 -11.89
C TYR A 102 -6.26 -2.71 -10.77
N LEU A 103 -6.41 -1.39 -10.92
CA LEU A 103 -7.10 -0.52 -9.96
C LEU A 103 -8.54 -0.31 -10.43
N SER A 104 -9.50 -0.47 -9.52
CA SER A 104 -10.92 -0.28 -9.83
C SER A 104 -11.67 0.35 -8.65
N VAL A 105 -12.61 1.26 -8.94
CA VAL A 105 -13.50 1.89 -7.94
C VAL A 105 -14.77 1.08 -7.66
N LYS A 106 -14.98 -0.05 -8.35
CA LYS A 106 -16.05 -1.00 -8.05
C LYS A 106 -15.45 -2.34 -7.67
N LEU A 107 -16.34 -3.23 -7.23
CA LEU A 107 -16.11 -4.65 -7.06
C LEU A 107 -15.59 -5.23 -8.38
N SER A 108 -14.29 -5.10 -8.64
CA SER A 108 -13.68 -5.65 -9.83
C SER A 108 -13.82 -7.16 -9.77
N ASP A 109 -14.35 -7.72 -10.84
CA ASP A 109 -14.43 -9.15 -11.05
C ASP A 109 -13.05 -9.78 -11.34
N VAL A 110 -11.99 -8.96 -11.42
CA VAL A 110 -10.68 -9.38 -11.90
C VAL A 110 -9.57 -8.55 -11.24
N ILE A 111 -8.86 -9.17 -10.31
CA ILE A 111 -7.44 -8.83 -10.08
C ILE A 111 -6.68 -10.11 -10.39
N ILE A 112 -6.14 -10.18 -11.60
CA ILE A 112 -5.36 -11.32 -12.06
C ILE A 112 -3.91 -10.85 -12.18
N LEU A 113 -3.14 -11.10 -11.13
CA LEU A 113 -1.70 -11.29 -11.27
C LEU A 113 -1.40 -12.77 -10.92
N GLY A 114 -1.43 -13.62 -11.94
CA GLY A 114 -1.04 -15.05 -11.93
C GLY A 114 -1.80 -15.99 -10.98
N LYS A 115 -1.32 -17.26 -10.94
CA LYS A 115 -2.07 -18.47 -10.55
C LYS A 115 -2.79 -18.43 -9.19
N ASP A 116 -2.41 -17.54 -8.28
CA ASP A 116 -2.94 -17.47 -6.90
C ASP A 116 -3.78 -16.21 -6.58
N LYS A 117 -4.39 -15.54 -7.59
CA LYS A 117 -5.52 -14.59 -7.42
C LYS A 117 -5.32 -13.59 -6.27
N ILE A 118 -4.47 -12.58 -6.51
CA ILE A 118 -4.00 -11.63 -5.49
C ILE A 118 -5.09 -10.76 -4.87
N VAL A 119 -6.24 -10.59 -5.52
CA VAL A 119 -7.41 -10.06 -4.84
C VAL A 119 -8.61 -10.91 -5.21
N LYS A 120 -9.27 -11.45 -4.19
CA LYS A 120 -10.57 -12.12 -4.36
C LYS A 120 -11.55 -11.11 -4.97
N ARG A 121 -12.44 -11.56 -5.87
CA ARG A 121 -13.62 -10.78 -6.28
C ARG A 121 -14.16 -10.07 -5.04
N TYR A 122 -14.48 -8.78 -5.16
CA TYR A 122 -15.06 -7.95 -4.10
C TYR A 122 -14.13 -7.39 -3.01
N LYS A 123 -12.78 -7.44 -3.12
CA LYS A 123 -11.90 -7.13 -1.97
C LYS A 123 -10.86 -6.02 -2.03
N THR A 124 -10.67 -5.26 -3.11
CA THR A 124 -9.78 -4.08 -3.00
C THR A 124 -10.25 -2.93 -3.88
N LEU A 125 -10.90 -1.97 -3.21
CA LEU A 125 -10.98 -0.59 -3.65
C LEU A 125 -9.63 0.08 -3.38
N TYR A 126 -9.39 1.21 -4.03
CA TYR A 126 -8.41 2.15 -3.50
C TYR A 126 -8.67 2.43 -2.04
N SER A 127 -7.61 2.26 -1.26
CA SER A 127 -7.60 2.53 0.16
C SER A 127 -6.47 3.51 0.45
N PHE A 128 -6.81 4.48 1.28
CA PHE A 128 -5.93 5.57 1.62
C PHE A 128 -6.02 5.84 3.12
N THR A 129 -4.87 5.93 3.76
CA THR A 129 -4.76 6.43 5.13
C THR A 129 -4.48 7.93 5.08
N PRO A 130 -5.38 8.78 5.60
CA PRO A 130 -5.11 10.20 5.70
C PRO A 130 -4.07 10.49 6.78
N ILE A 131 -3.10 11.33 6.47
CA ILE A 131 -2.12 11.88 7.41
C ILE A 131 -2.39 13.38 7.50
N ASN A 132 -3.13 13.78 8.53
CA ASN A 132 -3.49 15.18 8.74
C ASN A 132 -2.24 16.06 8.97
N PRO A 133 -2.35 17.39 8.78
CA PRO A 133 -1.27 18.32 9.12
C PRO A 133 -0.72 18.09 10.52
N HIS A 134 0.60 18.10 10.63
CA HIS A 134 1.36 17.91 11.87
C HIS A 134 1.08 16.59 12.60
N CYS A 135 0.59 15.58 11.89
CA CYS A 135 0.37 14.24 12.42
C CYS A 135 1.40 13.24 11.88
N GLU A 136 1.55 12.14 12.60
CA GLU A 136 2.40 11.01 12.20
C GLU A 136 1.59 9.72 12.09
N ILE A 137 2.00 8.86 11.16
CA ILE A 137 1.57 7.47 11.10
C ILE A 137 2.79 6.55 11.18
N LYS A 138 2.59 5.31 11.64
CA LYS A 138 3.66 4.30 11.69
C LYS A 138 3.31 3.12 10.83
N LEU A 139 4.21 2.75 9.94
CA LEU A 139 4.15 1.54 9.16
C LEU A 139 5.09 0.51 9.77
N VAL A 140 4.57 -0.67 10.07
CA VAL A 140 5.30 -1.79 10.65
C VAL A 140 5.43 -2.85 9.57
N ILE A 141 6.63 -3.01 9.02
CA ILE A 141 6.94 -4.00 7.98
C ILE A 141 7.77 -5.12 8.60
N PRO A 142 7.23 -6.34 8.71
CA PRO A 142 8.00 -7.48 9.20
C PRO A 142 9.25 -7.74 8.34
N LEU A 143 10.40 -8.00 8.96
CA LEU A 143 11.68 -8.16 8.24
C LEU A 143 11.69 -9.38 7.32
N ASP A 144 10.85 -10.40 7.57
CA ASP A 144 10.75 -11.58 6.70
C ASP A 144 10.20 -11.23 5.31
N VAL A 145 9.34 -10.21 5.22
CA VAL A 145 8.82 -9.67 3.96
C VAL A 145 9.95 -9.20 3.05
N LEU A 146 10.96 -8.54 3.60
CA LEU A 146 12.07 -7.95 2.85
C LEU A 146 13.04 -9.01 2.28
N ASN A 147 12.94 -10.26 2.75
CA ASN A 147 13.82 -11.36 2.36
C ASN A 147 13.20 -12.28 1.27
N ASN A 148 12.20 -11.81 0.53
CA ASN A 148 11.55 -12.64 -0.51
C ASN A 148 12.49 -12.85 -1.71
N ASN A 149 12.81 -14.11 -2.04
CA ASN A 149 13.69 -14.45 -3.17
C ASN A 149 12.98 -14.35 -4.53
N TYR A 150 11.66 -14.51 -4.55
CA TYR A 150 10.87 -14.39 -5.78
C TYR A 150 10.57 -12.93 -6.06
N LYS A 151 11.13 -12.42 -7.15
CA LYS A 151 10.92 -11.04 -7.59
C LYS A 151 10.47 -10.99 -9.03
N ILE A 152 9.91 -9.85 -9.40
CA ILE A 152 9.66 -9.47 -10.79
C ILE A 152 10.69 -8.43 -11.24
N LEU A 153 10.94 -8.31 -12.54
CA LEU A 153 11.71 -7.18 -13.04
C LEU A 153 10.99 -5.86 -12.75
N ASP A 154 11.77 -4.84 -12.41
CA ASP A 154 11.27 -3.51 -12.12
C ASP A 154 10.74 -2.81 -13.38
N PHE A 155 9.76 -1.94 -13.19
CA PHE A 155 9.14 -1.16 -14.25
C PHE A 155 8.55 0.13 -13.70
N GLU A 156 8.46 1.15 -14.55
CA GLU A 156 7.81 2.41 -14.20
C GLU A 156 6.29 2.24 -14.19
N VAL A 157 5.68 2.52 -13.04
CA VAL A 157 4.24 2.30 -12.83
C VAL A 157 3.42 3.39 -13.52
N LYS A 158 3.94 4.62 -13.55
CA LYS A 158 3.25 5.77 -14.16
C LYS A 158 3.12 5.65 -15.69
N ASP A 159 3.98 4.85 -16.31
CA ASP A 159 3.95 4.58 -17.76
C ASP A 159 2.85 3.59 -18.16
N LYS A 160 2.12 3.00 -17.20
CA LYS A 160 1.04 2.05 -17.46
C LYS A 160 -0.31 2.73 -17.25
N GLY A 161 -1.11 2.81 -18.31
CA GLY A 161 -2.47 3.32 -18.28
C GLY A 161 -3.49 2.29 -17.79
N SER A 162 -4.74 2.71 -17.63
CA SER A 162 -5.80 1.86 -17.05
C SER A 162 -6.16 0.63 -17.90
N PHE A 163 -5.79 0.64 -19.18
CA PHE A 163 -6.10 -0.42 -20.14
C PHE A 163 -4.86 -1.21 -20.61
N ASP A 164 -3.68 -0.89 -20.08
CA ASP A 164 -2.44 -1.58 -20.47
C ASP A 164 -2.29 -2.92 -19.76
N GLU A 165 -1.92 -3.97 -20.49
CA GLU A 165 -1.53 -5.21 -19.84
C GLU A 165 -0.10 -5.09 -19.26
N ILE A 166 0.07 -5.47 -17.99
CA ILE A 166 1.41 -5.57 -17.39
C ILE A 166 1.86 -7.02 -17.43
N PHE A 167 2.93 -7.26 -18.19
CA PHE A 167 3.62 -8.54 -18.20
C PHE A 167 4.66 -8.56 -17.10
N PHE A 168 4.50 -9.50 -16.16
CA PHE A 168 5.42 -9.68 -15.05
C PHE A 168 6.48 -10.72 -15.39
N GLU A 169 7.65 -10.24 -15.80
CA GLU A 169 8.81 -11.10 -15.96
C GLU A 169 9.34 -11.49 -14.59
N SER A 170 9.25 -12.77 -14.24
CA SER A 170 9.73 -13.29 -12.96
C SER A 170 11.22 -13.55 -13.03
N ILE A 171 11.96 -13.12 -12.01
CA ILE A 171 13.37 -13.40 -11.84
C ILE A 171 13.58 -14.13 -10.50
N ASN A 172 14.36 -15.21 -10.54
CA ASN A 172 14.85 -15.83 -9.32
C ASN A 172 16.22 -15.24 -8.99
N ILE A 173 16.36 -14.66 -7.81
CA ILE A 173 17.63 -14.12 -7.35
C ILE A 173 18.11 -15.02 -6.23
N ASP A 174 19.13 -15.82 -6.55
CA ASP A 174 19.71 -16.79 -5.61
C ASP A 174 20.52 -16.09 -4.49
N GLN A 175 20.87 -14.83 -4.69
CA GLN A 175 21.60 -14.01 -3.71
C GLN A 175 20.66 -13.11 -2.91
N LYS A 176 20.94 -12.98 -1.62
CA LYS A 176 20.21 -12.08 -0.73
C LYS A 176 20.47 -10.63 -1.14
N CYS A 177 19.41 -9.87 -1.41
CA CYS A 177 19.53 -8.47 -1.78
C CYS A 177 20.17 -7.64 -0.66
N SER A 178 21.33 -7.06 -0.94
CA SER A 178 22.05 -6.18 -0.02
C SER A 178 21.61 -4.71 -0.13
N ASN A 179 20.77 -4.35 -1.10
CA ASN A 179 20.23 -3.01 -1.26
C ASN A 179 18.72 -3.07 -1.48
N ILE A 180 17.95 -2.68 -0.46
CA ILE A 180 16.49 -2.75 -0.47
C ILE A 180 15.93 -1.33 -0.34
N ILE A 181 15.06 -0.96 -1.26
CA ILE A 181 14.28 0.28 -1.24
C ILE A 181 12.81 -0.09 -1.02
N ILE A 182 12.13 0.66 -0.17
CA ILE A 182 10.68 0.56 0.02
C ILE A 182 10.06 1.78 -0.64
N GLU A 183 9.14 1.59 -1.58
CA GLU A 183 8.48 2.67 -2.31
C GLU A 183 7.01 2.75 -1.89
N LEU A 184 6.64 3.89 -1.30
CA LEU A 184 5.27 4.21 -0.89
C LEU A 184 4.73 5.33 -1.78
N ALA A 185 3.42 5.32 -2.05
CA ALA A 185 2.76 6.38 -2.82
C ALA A 185 2.02 7.34 -1.89
N ILE A 186 2.32 8.63 -2.02
CA ILE A 186 1.66 9.72 -1.29
C ILE A 186 0.86 10.58 -2.28
N TYR A 187 -0.39 10.85 -1.96
CA TYR A 187 -1.27 11.70 -2.75
C TYR A 187 -1.61 12.98 -1.98
N GLN A 188 -1.70 14.10 -2.69
CA GLN A 188 -2.25 15.35 -2.16
C GLN A 188 -3.77 15.45 -2.34
N LYS A 189 -4.31 14.78 -3.36
CA LYS A 189 -5.74 14.75 -3.69
C LYS A 189 -6.15 13.36 -4.14
N ILE A 190 -7.31 12.90 -3.66
CA ILE A 190 -7.84 11.56 -3.96
C ILE A 190 -9.32 11.57 -4.33
N ASP A 191 -9.93 12.74 -4.56
CA ASP A 191 -11.38 12.90 -4.69
C ASP A 191 -12.00 12.01 -5.80
N LEU A 192 -11.31 11.88 -6.93
CA LEU A 192 -11.74 11.01 -8.04
C LEU A 192 -11.43 9.54 -7.73
N LEU A 193 -10.35 9.26 -7.02
CA LEU A 193 -9.94 7.89 -6.65
C LEU A 193 -10.90 7.27 -5.63
N VAL A 194 -11.55 8.06 -4.79
CA VAL A 194 -12.55 7.57 -3.81
C VAL A 194 -13.99 7.66 -4.32
N SER A 195 -14.24 8.37 -5.43
CA SER A 195 -15.57 8.46 -6.06
C SER A 195 -15.86 7.26 -6.94
N LYS A 196 -16.99 6.60 -6.70
CA LYS A 196 -17.46 5.47 -7.53
C LYS A 196 -17.86 5.91 -8.93
N GLU A 197 -18.38 7.13 -9.08
CA GLU A 197 -18.82 7.66 -10.36
C GLU A 197 -17.65 8.11 -11.24
N ALA A 198 -16.58 8.64 -10.64
CA ALA A 198 -15.46 9.25 -11.36
C ALA A 198 -14.78 8.32 -12.37
N TYR A 199 -14.57 7.04 -12.02
CA TYR A 199 -13.99 6.06 -12.96
C TYR A 199 -14.79 5.90 -14.26
N TYR A 200 -16.13 6.00 -14.19
CA TYR A 200 -17.00 5.75 -15.35
C TYR A 200 -17.36 7.03 -16.09
N LEU A 201 -17.48 8.15 -15.38
CA LEU A 201 -17.93 9.42 -15.93
C LEU A 201 -16.78 10.34 -16.32
N ASP A 202 -15.59 10.13 -15.77
CA ASP A 202 -14.40 10.97 -15.95
C ASP A 202 -13.11 10.14 -15.95
N SER A 203 -13.07 9.09 -16.79
CA SER A 203 -12.00 8.09 -16.81
C SER A 203 -10.62 8.67 -17.08
N GLU A 204 -10.54 9.74 -17.89
CA GLU A 204 -9.29 10.43 -18.20
C GLU A 204 -8.73 11.11 -16.96
N LYS A 205 -9.51 11.96 -16.27
CA LYS A 205 -9.05 12.61 -15.04
C LYS A 205 -8.84 11.64 -13.89
N PHE A 206 -9.60 10.55 -13.85
CA PHE A 206 -9.36 9.47 -12.91
C PHE A 206 -7.95 8.87 -13.11
N GLU A 207 -7.57 8.58 -14.36
CA GLU A 207 -6.25 8.04 -14.68
C GLU A 207 -5.14 9.05 -14.39
N GLU A 208 -5.35 10.32 -14.74
CA GLU A 208 -4.42 11.41 -14.40
C GLU A 208 -4.18 11.49 -12.89
N GLN A 209 -5.26 11.50 -12.09
CA GLN A 209 -5.15 11.51 -10.64
C GLN A 209 -4.53 10.21 -10.12
N ALA A 210 -4.81 9.04 -10.72
CA ALA A 210 -4.21 7.77 -10.31
C ALA A 210 -2.67 7.78 -10.46
N LYS A 211 -2.14 8.53 -11.43
CA LYS A 211 -0.70 8.72 -11.68
C LYS A 211 -0.06 9.85 -10.87
N SER A 212 -0.85 10.73 -10.27
CA SER A 212 -0.38 11.97 -9.63
C SER A 212 0.13 11.80 -8.19
N PHE A 213 0.72 10.65 -7.86
CA PHE A 213 1.34 10.42 -6.55
C PHE A 213 2.82 10.80 -6.54
N ASP A 214 3.30 11.23 -5.38
CA ASP A 214 4.72 11.32 -5.08
C ASP A 214 5.23 9.98 -4.54
N VAL A 215 6.44 9.59 -4.96
CA VAL A 215 7.08 8.36 -4.49
C VAL A 215 7.96 8.68 -3.29
N LEU A 216 7.61 8.10 -2.15
CA LEU A 216 8.43 8.14 -0.95
C LEU A 216 9.34 6.90 -0.93
N ALA A 217 10.58 7.08 -1.39
CA ALA A 217 11.58 6.01 -1.46
C ALA A 217 12.41 5.94 -0.16
N ILE A 218 12.35 4.79 0.52
CA ILE A 218 12.95 4.60 1.84
C ILE A 218 13.99 3.49 1.73
N ASN A 219 15.26 3.84 1.91
CA ASN A 219 16.33 2.85 1.97
C ASN A 219 16.15 2.02 3.24
N PHE A 220 16.25 0.69 3.15
CA PHE A 220 16.29 -0.18 4.31
C PHE A 220 17.65 -0.10 5.03
N HIS A 221 18.73 0.06 4.27
CA HIS A 221 20.12 0.15 4.76
C HIS A 221 20.47 1.54 5.29
#